data_AF-K6SXM1-F1
#
_entry.id   AF-K6SXM1-F1
#
_cell.length_a   1.000
_cell.length_b   1.000
_cell.length_c   1.000
_cell.angle_alpha   90.00
_cell.angle_beta   90.00
_cell.angle_gamma   90.00
#
_symmetry.space_group_name_H-M   'P 1'
#
loop_
_entity.id
_entity.type
_entity.pdbx_description
1 polymer ?
#
loop_
_entity_poly.entity_id
_entity_poly.type
_entity_poly.pdbx_seq_one_letter_code
_entity_poly.pdbx_strand_id
1 'polypeptide(L)'
;MAERVDEKILDFINEMEKREAKKDIKSGPVKIGNRYYEFEERDFFEERLKMYIPKDFEDMSFEARKLKYPSENRPEIIKCNEDGSITFTLNIIASPLDEERVEELKDGMKMIIKKTNPANVFYEDGVIEVNSKNIGFFEFKSYAIDDSLYNLMFFFEFEEKTLMGTFSCRYSDYEEWRDVSFEVLKTIKVVNEEQ
;
A
#
# COMPACT_ATOMS: atom_id res chain seq x y z
N MET A 1 15.78 23.19 32.75
CA MET A 1 16.09 21.81 32.26
C MET A 1 14.91 20.87 32.44
N ALA A 2 14.15 20.93 33.55
CA ALA A 2 12.96 20.10 33.75
C ALA A 2 11.81 20.37 32.75
N GLU A 3 11.43 21.63 32.51
CA GLU A 3 10.36 21.99 31.54
C GLU A 3 10.60 21.43 30.12
N ARG A 4 11.86 21.41 29.67
CA ARG A 4 12.24 20.94 28.33
C ARG A 4 12.22 19.40 28.20
N VAL A 5 12.17 18.69 29.32
CA VAL A 5 12.05 17.23 29.38
C VAL A 5 10.57 16.84 29.41
N ASP A 6 9.74 17.60 30.12
CA ASP A 6 8.29 17.36 30.20
C ASP A 6 7.57 17.59 28.87
N GLU A 7 7.92 18.64 28.10
CA GLU A 7 7.37 18.86 26.75
C GLU A 7 7.69 17.69 25.80
N LYS A 8 8.92 17.18 25.84
CA LYS A 8 9.35 16.06 25.00
C LYS A 8 8.63 14.76 25.33
N ILE A 9 8.32 14.54 26.61
CA ILE A 9 7.55 13.37 27.04
C ILE A 9 6.11 13.49 26.55
N LEU A 10 5.51 14.69 26.64
CA LEU A 10 4.15 14.94 26.17
C LEU A 10 4.03 14.75 24.65
N ASP A 11 4.99 15.28 23.88
CA ASP A 11 5.05 15.11 22.43
C ASP A 11 5.17 13.64 22.05
N PHE A 12 6.02 12.88 22.75
CA PHE A 12 6.18 11.45 22.52
C PHE A 12 4.91 10.65 22.81
N ILE A 13 4.20 10.95 23.91
CA ILE A 13 2.92 10.32 24.24
C ILE A 13 1.88 10.64 23.15
N ASN A 14 1.77 11.89 22.74
CA ASN A 14 0.84 12.31 21.68
C ASN A 14 1.16 11.64 20.34
N GLU A 15 2.44 11.49 19.98
CA GLU A 15 2.83 10.75 18.77
C GLU A 15 2.50 9.27 18.86
N MET A 16 2.72 8.65 20.01
CA MET A 16 2.35 7.25 20.25
C MET A 16 0.84 7.04 20.15
N GLU A 17 0.04 7.90 20.79
CA GLU A 17 -1.42 7.83 20.72
C GLU A 17 -1.94 8.03 19.28
N LYS A 18 -1.34 8.96 18.52
CA LYS A 18 -1.66 9.13 17.09
C LYS A 18 -1.33 7.89 16.28
N ARG A 19 -0.18 7.24 16.54
CA ARG A 19 0.20 5.99 15.86
C ARG A 19 -0.72 4.84 16.24
N GLU A 20 -1.05 4.68 17.52
CA GLU A 20 -1.99 3.66 17.99
C GLU A 20 -3.39 3.86 17.38
N ALA A 21 -3.89 5.09 17.30
CA ALA A 21 -5.17 5.39 16.64
C ALA A 21 -5.17 5.05 15.14
N LYS A 22 -4.00 5.07 14.48
CA LYS A 22 -3.84 4.68 13.07
C LYS A 22 -3.71 3.17 12.86
N LYS A 23 -3.45 2.39 13.92
CA LYS A 23 -3.28 0.92 13.85
C LYS A 23 -4.60 0.16 13.74
N ASP A 24 -5.72 0.80 14.02
CA ASP A 24 -7.03 0.14 13.99
C ASP A 24 -7.96 0.79 12.97
N ILE A 25 -7.67 0.53 11.69
CA ILE A 25 -8.49 1.00 10.57
C ILE A 25 -9.91 0.39 10.57
N LYS A 26 -10.20 -0.61 11.42
CA LYS A 26 -11.49 -1.32 11.48
C LYS A 26 -12.42 -0.75 12.55
N SER A 27 -11.89 -0.11 13.59
CA SER A 27 -12.67 0.35 14.76
C SER A 27 -13.28 1.75 14.63
N GLY A 28 -13.07 2.45 13.50
CA GLY A 28 -13.72 3.74 13.24
C GLY A 28 -12.92 4.65 12.31
N PRO A 29 -13.30 5.93 12.23
CA PRO A 29 -12.60 6.90 11.38
C PRO A 29 -11.16 7.15 11.86
N VAL A 30 -10.20 7.04 10.95
CA VAL A 30 -8.78 7.28 11.20
C VAL A 30 -8.39 8.66 10.68
N LYS A 31 -7.73 9.45 11.53
CA LYS A 31 -7.21 10.77 11.12
C LYS A 31 -5.90 10.59 10.35
N ILE A 32 -5.87 11.06 9.11
CA ILE A 32 -4.69 11.04 8.23
C ILE A 32 -4.50 12.45 7.69
N GLY A 33 -3.42 13.10 8.10
CA GLY A 33 -3.23 14.54 7.87
C GLY A 33 -4.39 15.37 8.45
N ASN A 34 -5.04 16.15 7.59
CA ASN A 34 -6.12 17.07 7.98
C ASN A 34 -7.54 16.50 7.83
N ARG A 35 -7.67 15.21 7.49
CA ARG A 35 -8.96 14.57 7.20
C ARG A 35 -9.13 13.27 7.99
N TYR A 36 -10.38 12.89 8.23
CA TYR A 36 -10.76 11.58 8.73
C TYR A 36 -11.19 10.66 7.57
N TYR A 37 -10.69 9.43 7.59
CA TYR A 37 -11.01 8.38 6.63
C TYR A 37 -11.73 7.24 7.34
N GLU A 38 -12.84 6.80 6.76
CA GLU A 38 -13.46 5.52 7.11
C GLU A 38 -12.95 4.46 6.14
N PHE A 39 -12.68 3.26 6.64
CA PHE A 39 -12.29 2.12 5.82
C PHE A 39 -13.41 1.09 5.81
N GLU A 40 -13.54 0.40 4.69
CA GLU A 40 -14.47 -0.71 4.56
C GLU A 40 -13.82 -1.86 3.81
N GLU A 41 -14.26 -3.08 4.12
CA GLU A 41 -13.86 -4.26 3.35
C GLU A 41 -14.44 -4.17 1.94
N ARG A 42 -13.57 -4.30 0.94
CA ARG A 42 -13.96 -4.34 -0.47
C ARG A 42 -13.52 -5.66 -1.08
N ASP A 43 -14.37 -6.16 -1.97
CA ASP A 43 -14.13 -7.33 -2.79
C ASP A 43 -13.44 -6.97 -4.10
N PHE A 44 -12.49 -7.80 -4.49
CA PHE A 44 -11.73 -7.72 -5.73
C PHE A 44 -11.70 -9.08 -6.41
N PHE A 45 -11.55 -9.08 -7.74
CA PHE A 45 -11.44 -10.30 -8.55
C PHE A 45 -12.58 -11.29 -8.29
N GLU A 46 -13.84 -10.86 -8.41
CA GLU A 46 -15.02 -11.72 -8.17
C GLU A 46 -15.05 -12.29 -6.74
N GLU A 47 -14.83 -11.43 -5.73
CA GLU A 47 -14.87 -11.78 -4.30
C GLU A 47 -13.76 -12.73 -3.81
N ARG A 48 -12.81 -13.08 -4.67
CA ARG A 48 -11.67 -13.95 -4.35
C ARG A 48 -10.57 -13.26 -3.56
N LEU A 49 -10.55 -11.93 -3.56
CA LEU A 49 -9.67 -11.12 -2.72
C LEU A 49 -10.48 -10.10 -1.95
N LYS A 50 -10.24 -9.99 -0.64
CA LYS A 50 -10.79 -8.95 0.21
C LYS A 50 -9.67 -8.13 0.86
N MET A 51 -9.86 -6.82 0.93
CA MET A 51 -8.99 -5.92 1.68
C MET A 51 -9.76 -4.67 2.10
N TYR A 52 -9.36 -4.07 3.22
CA TYR A 52 -9.89 -2.78 3.65
C TYR A 52 -9.23 -1.67 2.84
N ILE A 53 -10.03 -0.78 2.27
CA ILE A 53 -9.55 0.46 1.64
C ILE A 53 -10.41 1.64 2.11
N PRO A 54 -9.95 2.89 1.95
CA PRO A 54 -10.78 4.03 2.28
C PRO A 54 -12.09 3.98 1.49
N LYS A 55 -13.21 4.18 2.19
CA LYS A 55 -14.57 4.04 1.67
C LYS A 55 -14.88 4.96 0.49
N ASP A 56 -14.25 6.12 0.47
CA ASP A 56 -14.41 7.12 -0.58
C ASP A 56 -13.45 6.93 -1.77
N PHE A 57 -12.68 5.83 -1.80
CA PHE A 57 -11.84 5.51 -2.94
C PHE A 57 -12.66 4.81 -4.02
N GLU A 58 -12.63 5.37 -5.21
CA GLU A 58 -13.39 4.90 -6.36
C GLU A 58 -12.47 4.35 -7.45
N ASP A 59 -13.03 3.60 -8.40
CA ASP A 59 -12.29 3.19 -9.58
C ASP A 59 -11.90 4.40 -10.41
N MET A 60 -10.59 4.55 -10.67
CA MET A 60 -10.10 5.57 -11.58
C MET A 60 -10.74 5.38 -12.97
N SER A 61 -11.24 6.45 -13.58
CA SER A 61 -11.84 6.36 -14.92
C SER A 61 -10.82 5.93 -15.98
N PHE A 62 -11.27 5.27 -17.04
CA PHE A 62 -10.37 4.77 -18.09
C PHE A 62 -9.49 5.86 -18.72
N GLU A 63 -10.06 7.05 -18.96
CA GLU A 63 -9.33 8.20 -19.49
C GLU A 63 -8.25 8.69 -18.51
N ALA A 64 -8.57 8.78 -17.22
CA ALA A 64 -7.60 9.14 -16.19
C ALA A 64 -6.51 8.08 -16.02
N ARG A 65 -6.87 6.79 -16.10
CA ARG A 65 -5.91 5.68 -16.09
C ARG A 65 -4.94 5.77 -17.26
N LYS A 66 -5.42 6.12 -18.47
CA LYS A 66 -4.59 6.32 -19.66
C LYS A 66 -3.62 7.47 -19.54
N LEU A 67 -4.09 8.58 -18.96
CA LEU A 67 -3.24 9.75 -18.74
C LEU A 67 -2.17 9.47 -17.67
N LYS A 68 -2.55 8.86 -16.55
CA LYS A 68 -1.63 8.62 -15.41
C LYS A 68 -0.66 7.47 -15.67
N TYR A 69 -1.09 6.44 -16.40
CA TYR A 69 -0.29 5.27 -16.76
C TYR A 69 -0.30 5.08 -18.28
N PRO A 70 0.56 5.80 -19.04
CA PRO A 70 0.56 5.74 -20.50
C PRO A 70 0.94 4.37 -21.08
N SER A 71 1.64 3.55 -20.30
CA SER A 71 2.00 2.17 -20.67
C SER A 71 0.75 1.32 -20.92
N GLU A 72 0.82 0.41 -21.90
CA GLU A 72 -0.23 -0.61 -22.09
C GLU A 72 -0.25 -1.63 -20.95
N ASN A 73 0.87 -1.81 -20.25
CA ASN A 73 0.95 -2.62 -19.02
C ASN A 73 0.50 -1.79 -17.81
N ARG A 74 -0.67 -1.14 -17.93
CA ARG A 74 -1.28 -0.35 -16.84
C ARG A 74 -1.98 -1.27 -15.84
N PRO A 75 -2.13 -0.84 -14.57
CA PRO A 75 -2.86 -1.66 -13.62
C PRO A 75 -4.34 -1.90 -13.98
N GLU A 76 -4.78 -3.14 -13.75
CA GLU A 76 -6.13 -3.63 -13.99
C GLU A 76 -7.12 -2.94 -13.05
N ILE A 77 -6.79 -2.87 -11.77
CA ILE A 77 -7.59 -2.19 -10.75
C ILE A 77 -6.77 -1.02 -10.20
N ILE A 78 -7.39 0.16 -10.18
CA ILE A 78 -6.83 1.39 -9.59
C ILE A 78 -7.95 2.03 -8.78
N LYS A 79 -7.88 1.89 -7.45
CA LYS A 79 -8.74 2.60 -6.49
C LYS A 79 -8.05 3.88 -6.06
N CYS A 80 -8.73 5.01 -6.12
CA CYS A 80 -8.12 6.29 -5.80
C CYS A 80 -9.08 7.26 -5.12
N ASN A 81 -8.51 8.22 -4.40
CA ASN A 81 -9.27 9.38 -3.94
C ASN A 81 -9.70 10.28 -5.12
N GLU A 82 -10.55 11.27 -4.83
CA GLU A 82 -11.18 12.14 -5.83
C GLU A 82 -10.22 12.79 -6.83
N ASP A 83 -9.05 13.25 -6.39
CA ASP A 83 -8.05 13.90 -7.26
C ASP A 83 -7.00 12.93 -7.82
N GLY A 84 -7.10 11.64 -7.49
CA GLY A 84 -6.19 10.59 -7.93
C GLY A 84 -4.77 10.69 -7.37
N SER A 85 -4.50 11.53 -6.37
CA SER A 85 -3.17 11.67 -5.76
C SER A 85 -2.77 10.50 -4.86
N ILE A 86 -3.75 9.76 -4.32
CA ILE A 86 -3.55 8.58 -3.49
C ILE A 86 -4.21 7.39 -4.19
N THR A 87 -3.46 6.30 -4.37
CA THR A 87 -3.94 5.14 -5.13
C THR A 87 -3.54 3.82 -4.50
N PHE A 88 -4.46 2.85 -4.54
CA PHE A 88 -4.16 1.43 -4.44
C PHE A 88 -4.33 0.80 -5.82
N THR A 89 -3.33 0.07 -6.27
CA THR A 89 -3.38 -0.70 -7.51
C THR A 89 -3.32 -2.19 -7.22
N LEU A 90 -3.98 -2.99 -8.05
CA LEU A 90 -3.92 -4.45 -8.02
C LEU A 90 -3.83 -4.99 -9.45
N ASN A 91 -2.97 -5.99 -9.63
CA ASN A 91 -2.72 -6.67 -10.89
C ASN A 91 -2.42 -8.14 -10.66
N ILE A 92 -3.04 -9.00 -11.47
CA ILE A 92 -2.60 -10.39 -11.59
C ILE A 92 -1.57 -10.46 -12.71
N ILE A 93 -0.36 -10.89 -12.37
CA ILE A 93 0.71 -11.11 -13.35
C ILE A 93 0.72 -12.60 -13.69
N ALA A 94 0.82 -12.92 -14.99
CA ALA A 94 0.96 -14.29 -15.50
C ALA A 94 2.36 -14.87 -15.22
N SER A 95 2.80 -14.78 -13.97
CA SER A 95 4.02 -15.36 -13.42
C SER A 95 3.63 -16.26 -12.27
N PRO A 96 3.95 -17.57 -12.33
CA PRO A 96 3.73 -18.47 -11.22
C PRO A 96 4.45 -18.00 -9.96
N LEU A 97 3.83 -18.21 -8.80
CA LEU A 97 4.40 -17.89 -7.51
C LEU A 97 3.99 -18.96 -6.51
N ASP A 98 4.96 -19.45 -5.74
CA ASP A 98 4.72 -20.30 -4.58
C ASP A 98 4.95 -19.46 -3.32
N GLU A 99 4.27 -19.79 -2.22
CA GLU A 99 4.39 -19.09 -0.93
C GLU A 99 5.85 -18.98 -0.44
N GLU A 100 6.67 -20.00 -0.70
CA GLU A 100 8.09 -20.04 -0.32
C GLU A 100 8.98 -19.10 -1.17
N ARG A 101 8.49 -18.68 -2.35
CA ARG A 101 9.25 -17.88 -3.32
C ARG A 101 8.87 -16.40 -3.31
N VAL A 102 7.98 -15.99 -2.41
CA VAL A 102 7.55 -14.60 -2.25
C VAL A 102 8.73 -13.67 -1.96
N GLU A 103 9.67 -14.09 -1.10
CA GLU A 103 10.86 -13.29 -0.78
C GLU A 103 11.78 -13.11 -2.00
N GLU A 104 12.03 -14.19 -2.75
CA GLU A 104 12.84 -14.17 -3.97
C GLU A 104 12.24 -13.21 -5.01
N LEU A 105 10.92 -13.28 -5.22
CA LEU A 105 10.22 -12.38 -6.13
C LEU A 105 10.35 -10.92 -5.66
N LYS A 106 10.12 -10.66 -4.38
CA LYS A 106 10.24 -9.33 -3.76
C LYS A 106 11.62 -8.72 -4.01
N ASP A 107 12.69 -9.48 -3.78
CA ASP A 107 14.07 -9.04 -4.00
C ASP A 107 14.39 -8.81 -5.48
N GLY A 108 13.91 -9.70 -6.34
CA GLY A 108 14.02 -9.57 -7.80
C GLY A 108 13.36 -8.28 -8.31
N MET A 109 12.13 -8.01 -7.88
CA MET A 109 11.37 -6.82 -8.27
C MET A 109 12.01 -5.53 -7.75
N LYS A 110 12.47 -5.52 -6.50
CA LYS A 110 13.24 -4.41 -5.91
C LYS A 110 14.48 -4.11 -6.75
N MET A 111 15.22 -5.14 -7.15
CA MET A 111 16.41 -5.01 -8.00
C MET A 111 16.08 -4.46 -9.39
N ILE A 112 15.00 -4.93 -10.03
CA ILE A 112 14.55 -4.44 -11.34
C ILE A 112 14.23 -2.94 -11.26
N ILE A 113 13.43 -2.52 -10.29
CA ILE A 113 13.03 -1.11 -10.13
C ILE A 113 14.26 -0.23 -9.88
N LYS A 114 15.20 -0.68 -9.06
CA LYS A 114 16.46 0.04 -8.80
C LYS A 114 17.32 0.18 -10.06
N LYS A 115 17.36 -0.84 -10.92
CA LYS A 115 18.11 -0.78 -12.19
C LYS A 115 17.42 0.12 -13.21
N THR A 116 16.09 0.08 -13.30
CA THR A 116 15.31 0.91 -14.22
C THR A 116 15.40 2.39 -13.87
N ASN A 117 15.36 2.73 -12.58
CA ASN A 117 15.59 4.10 -12.14
C ASN A 117 16.48 4.13 -10.87
N PRO A 118 17.80 4.31 -11.03
CA PRO A 118 18.74 4.38 -9.91
C PRO A 118 18.54 5.56 -8.97
N ALA A 119 17.74 6.57 -9.36
CA ALA A 119 17.41 7.68 -8.48
C ALA A 119 16.45 7.27 -7.35
N ASN A 120 15.71 6.17 -7.50
CA ASN A 120 14.77 5.69 -6.49
C ASN A 120 15.47 5.43 -5.15
N VAL A 121 14.83 5.88 -4.07
CA VAL A 121 15.33 5.70 -2.69
C VAL A 121 14.48 4.65 -2.00
N PHE A 122 15.10 3.56 -1.56
CA PHE A 122 14.39 2.46 -0.88
C PHE A 122 14.45 2.64 0.64
N TYR A 123 13.35 2.30 1.32
CA TYR A 123 13.23 2.37 2.78
C TYR A 123 13.22 0.95 3.37
N GLU A 124 12.10 0.49 3.92
CA GLU A 124 11.95 -0.86 4.46
C GLU A 124 11.56 -1.86 3.36
N ASP A 125 11.91 -3.12 3.59
CA ASP A 125 11.41 -4.25 2.84
C ASP A 125 11.36 -5.49 3.74
N GLY A 126 10.55 -6.47 3.35
CA GLY A 126 10.42 -7.69 4.11
C GLY A 126 9.33 -8.59 3.59
N VAL A 127 8.99 -9.59 4.41
CA VAL A 127 7.85 -10.48 4.22
C VAL A 127 7.05 -10.46 5.52
N ILE A 128 5.74 -10.26 5.41
CA ILE A 128 4.79 -10.42 6.52
C ILE A 128 3.86 -11.59 6.23
N GLU A 129 3.52 -12.36 7.26
CA GLU A 129 2.48 -13.38 7.16
C GLU A 129 1.12 -12.76 7.55
N VAL A 130 0.15 -12.83 6.65
CA VAL A 130 -1.20 -12.28 6.84
C VAL A 130 -2.21 -13.32 6.38
N ASN A 131 -3.09 -13.78 7.27
CA ASN A 131 -4.14 -14.77 6.94
C ASN A 131 -3.58 -15.99 6.16
N SER A 132 -2.45 -16.55 6.62
CA SER A 132 -1.76 -17.69 5.99
C SER A 132 -1.19 -17.42 4.59
N LYS A 133 -0.98 -16.15 4.24
CA LYS A 133 -0.30 -15.72 3.02
C LYS A 133 0.98 -14.98 3.35
N ASN A 134 2.06 -15.33 2.67
CA ASN A 134 3.28 -14.53 2.68
C ASN A 134 3.10 -13.33 1.74
N ILE A 135 3.23 -12.13 2.30
CA ILE A 135 3.18 -10.87 1.56
C ILE A 135 4.57 -10.26 1.59
N GLY A 136 5.26 -10.34 0.45
CA GLY A 136 6.53 -9.65 0.24
C GLY A 136 6.26 -8.20 -0.08
N PHE A 137 6.99 -7.28 0.55
CA PHE A 137 6.84 -5.85 0.30
C PHE A 137 8.18 -5.13 0.25
N PHE A 138 8.17 -3.96 -0.40
CA PHE A 138 9.20 -2.95 -0.21
C PHE A 138 8.65 -1.54 -0.41
N GLU A 139 9.28 -0.61 0.27
CA GLU A 139 8.98 0.82 0.21
C GLU A 139 10.03 1.55 -0.61
N PHE A 140 9.58 2.51 -1.43
CA PHE A 140 10.50 3.38 -2.14
C PHE A 140 9.89 4.72 -2.52
N LYS A 141 10.74 5.73 -2.53
CA LYS A 141 10.47 7.03 -3.14
C LYS A 141 10.86 6.98 -4.61
N SER A 142 9.93 7.35 -5.47
CA SER A 142 10.14 7.57 -6.89
C SER A 142 9.96 9.04 -7.27
N TYR A 143 10.42 9.41 -8.46
CA TYR A 143 10.39 10.78 -8.97
C TYR A 143 9.58 10.82 -10.26
N ALA A 144 8.47 11.56 -10.23
CA ALA A 144 7.74 12.00 -11.41
C ALA A 144 8.27 13.36 -11.88
N ILE A 145 7.73 13.88 -12.98
CA ILE A 145 8.17 15.17 -13.56
C ILE A 145 7.94 16.32 -12.58
N ASP A 146 6.78 16.35 -11.91
CA ASP A 146 6.35 17.48 -11.08
C ASP A 146 6.38 17.21 -9.58
N ASP A 147 6.56 15.95 -9.16
CA ASP A 147 6.52 15.56 -7.74
C ASP A 147 7.28 14.25 -7.49
N SER A 148 7.55 13.98 -6.22
CA SER A 148 8.02 12.67 -5.76
C SER A 148 6.90 11.89 -5.10
N LEU A 149 6.90 10.58 -5.30
CA LEU A 149 5.88 9.69 -4.78
C LEU A 149 6.49 8.76 -3.75
N TYR A 150 5.77 8.52 -2.65
CA TYR A 150 6.01 7.36 -1.82
C TYR A 150 5.23 6.17 -2.41
N ASN A 151 5.87 5.00 -2.44
CA ASN A 151 5.26 3.77 -2.93
C ASN A 151 5.54 2.64 -1.93
N LEU A 152 4.49 1.91 -1.58
CA LEU A 152 4.56 0.62 -0.90
C LEU A 152 4.08 -0.43 -1.91
N MET A 153 5.02 -1.19 -2.46
CA MET A 153 4.73 -2.27 -3.41
C MET A 153 4.70 -3.60 -2.68
N PHE A 154 3.74 -4.46 -3.01
CA PHE A 154 3.55 -5.74 -2.35
C PHE A 154 3.16 -6.84 -3.34
N PHE A 155 3.51 -8.08 -2.98
CA PHE A 155 3.35 -9.27 -3.79
C PHE A 155 2.96 -10.45 -2.92
N PHE A 156 2.06 -11.30 -3.42
CA PHE A 156 1.70 -12.56 -2.77
C PHE A 156 1.14 -13.54 -3.80
N GLU A 157 1.12 -14.82 -3.43
CA GLU A 157 0.54 -15.88 -4.24
C GLU A 157 -0.99 -15.77 -4.25
N PHE A 158 -1.54 -15.70 -5.46
CA PHE A 158 -2.97 -15.66 -5.72
C PHE A 158 -3.31 -16.57 -6.91
N GLU A 159 -3.96 -17.69 -6.62
CA GLU A 159 -4.36 -18.71 -7.61
C GLU A 159 -3.20 -19.23 -8.47
N GLU A 160 -2.11 -19.64 -7.81
CA GLU A 160 -0.86 -20.11 -8.39
C GLU A 160 -0.15 -19.06 -9.26
N LYS A 161 -0.57 -17.80 -9.16
CA LYS A 161 -0.01 -16.64 -9.88
C LYS A 161 0.46 -15.59 -8.89
N THR A 162 1.16 -14.60 -9.42
CA THR A 162 1.56 -13.42 -8.66
C THR A 162 0.46 -12.39 -8.69
N LEU A 163 -0.06 -12.00 -7.53
CA LEU A 163 -0.72 -10.72 -7.39
C LEU A 163 0.33 -9.67 -7.03
N MET A 164 0.34 -8.56 -7.76
CA MET A 164 1.13 -7.37 -7.47
C MET A 164 0.20 -6.21 -7.15
N GLY A 165 0.43 -5.56 -6.03
CA GLY A 165 -0.24 -4.32 -5.68
C GLY A 165 0.72 -3.20 -5.34
N THR A 166 0.22 -1.96 -5.38
CA THR A 166 0.99 -0.79 -4.98
C THR A 166 0.08 0.23 -4.33
N PHE A 167 0.41 0.62 -3.10
CA PHE A 167 -0.06 1.88 -2.54
C PHE A 167 0.88 3.00 -2.98
N SER A 168 0.33 4.14 -3.39
CA SER A 168 1.10 5.32 -3.76
C SER A 168 0.41 6.60 -3.28
N CYS A 169 1.21 7.55 -2.80
CA CYS A 169 0.78 8.92 -2.47
C CYS A 169 1.91 9.92 -2.77
N ARG A 170 1.62 11.22 -2.71
CA ARG A 170 2.66 12.25 -2.72
C ARG A 170 3.62 12.02 -1.56
N TYR A 171 4.90 12.26 -1.78
CA TYR A 171 5.89 12.08 -0.72
C TYR A 171 5.67 13.02 0.47
N SER A 172 5.00 14.17 0.28
CA SER A 172 4.57 15.07 1.36
C SER A 172 3.62 14.41 2.37
N ASP A 173 2.89 13.39 1.94
CA ASP A 173 1.83 12.74 2.73
C ASP A 173 2.30 11.39 3.31
N TYR A 174 3.53 10.98 2.99
CA TYR A 174 4.13 9.69 3.37
C TYR A 174 4.05 9.41 4.86
N GLU A 175 4.48 10.36 5.71
CA GLU A 175 4.51 10.16 7.17
C GLU A 175 3.12 9.91 7.76
N GLU A 176 2.10 10.48 7.12
CA GLU A 176 0.72 10.32 7.55
C GLU A 176 0.14 8.97 7.12
N TRP A 177 0.50 8.51 5.91
CA TRP A 177 -0.08 7.34 5.25
C TRP A 177 0.68 6.03 5.46
N ARG A 178 1.98 6.07 5.77
CA ARG A 178 2.83 4.87 5.82
C ARG A 178 2.21 3.78 6.68
N ASP A 179 2.01 4.07 7.96
CA ASP A 179 1.50 3.08 8.92
C ASP A 179 0.11 2.57 8.53
N VAL A 180 -0.75 3.47 8.03
CA VAL A 180 -2.10 3.14 7.56
C VAL A 180 -2.06 2.19 6.35
N SER A 181 -1.13 2.41 5.41
CA SER A 181 -0.98 1.54 4.25
C SER A 181 -0.53 0.13 4.64
N PHE A 182 0.30 -0.02 5.68
CA PHE A 182 0.62 -1.32 6.25
C PHE A 182 -0.56 -1.99 6.97
N GLU A 183 -1.39 -1.22 7.68
CA GLU A 183 -2.63 -1.78 8.25
C GLU A 183 -3.57 -2.29 7.17
N VAL A 184 -3.67 -1.60 6.03
CA VAL A 184 -4.41 -2.09 4.86
C VAL A 184 -3.85 -3.44 4.38
N LEU A 185 -2.53 -3.57 4.23
CA LEU A 185 -1.90 -4.85 3.84
C LEU A 185 -2.23 -5.99 4.82
N LYS A 186 -2.28 -5.72 6.12
CA LYS A 186 -2.65 -6.70 7.16
C LYS A 186 -4.12 -7.15 7.09
N THR A 187 -4.95 -6.50 6.27
CA THR A 187 -6.33 -6.92 6.03
C THR A 187 -6.51 -7.80 4.81
N ILE A 188 -5.46 -8.01 4.02
CA ILE A 188 -5.52 -8.84 2.81
C ILE A 188 -5.98 -10.25 3.19
N LYS A 189 -7.05 -10.70 2.55
CA LYS A 189 -7.60 -12.04 2.71
C LYS A 189 -7.92 -12.61 1.34
N VAL A 190 -7.24 -13.69 0.99
CA VAL A 190 -7.59 -14.50 -0.18
C VAL A 190 -8.71 -15.45 0.22
N VAL A 191 -9.78 -15.45 -0.55
CA VAL A 191 -10.92 -16.35 -0.37
C VAL A 191 -10.70 -17.52 -1.32
N ASN A 192 -10.35 -18.67 -0.76
CA ASN A 192 -10.33 -19.91 -1.51
C ASN A 192 -11.79 -20.34 -1.70
N GLU A 193 -12.18 -20.72 -2.91
CA GLU A 193 -13.40 -21.49 -3.09
C GLU A 193 -13.23 -22.79 -2.29
N GLU A 194 -14.00 -22.96 -1.22
CA GLU A 194 -14.21 -24.28 -0.64
C GLU A 194 -14.80 -25.15 -1.75
N GLN A 195 -14.08 -26.22 -2.13
CA GLN A 195 -14.57 -27.26 -3.06
C GLN A 195 -15.88 -27.89 -2.59
#